data_AF-A0A956Y6R6-F1
#
_entry.id   AF-A0A956Y6R6-F1
#
_cell.length_a   1.000
_cell.length_b   1.000
_cell.length_c   1.000
_cell.angle_alpha   90.00
_cell.angle_beta   90.00
_cell.angle_gamma   90.00
#
_symmetry.space_group_name_H-M   'P 1'
#
loop_
_entity.id
_entity.type
_entity.pdbx_description
1 polymer ?
#
loop_
_entity_poly.entity_id
_entity_poly.type
_entity_poly.pdbx_seq_one_letter_code
_entity_poly.pdbx_strand_id
1 'polypeptide(L)'
;MRRWLARYENIIMIAVLIGLFVAVGAFFLLRKDMSMGDWKTDFSKSSIDIHELVDGGMGRDGIKPIDSPQFVPIADIDWLGERSPVIILEMGEDVRAYPLAVLMRHEIVNDEIDGLPIAVTFCPLCYSPVVYERRVDGETLRLGVTG
;
A
#
# COMPACT_ATOMS: atom_id res chain seq x y z
N MET A 1 21.09 -13.55 60.25
CA MET A 1 20.24 -13.00 59.16
C MET A 1 21.01 -12.57 57.90
N ARG A 2 22.31 -12.22 57.96
CA ARG A 2 23.12 -11.83 56.77
C ARG A 2 23.61 -12.96 55.84
N ARG A 3 23.64 -14.23 56.28
CA ARG A 3 24.21 -15.36 55.50
C ARG A 3 23.25 -15.99 54.49
N TRP A 4 21.96 -15.65 54.55
CA TRP A 4 20.93 -16.22 53.67
C TRP A 4 20.80 -15.47 52.34
N LEU A 5 21.11 -14.17 52.31
CA LEU A 5 21.03 -13.32 51.10
C LEU A 5 22.11 -13.69 50.08
N ALA A 6 23.35 -13.96 50.51
CA ALA A 6 24.48 -14.29 49.63
C ALA A 6 24.27 -15.52 48.72
N ARG A 7 23.42 -16.47 49.12
CA ARG A 7 23.15 -17.69 48.32
C ARG A 7 22.18 -17.43 47.15
N TYR A 8 21.38 -16.37 47.25
CA TYR A 8 20.41 -15.98 46.22
C TYR A 8 20.85 -14.74 45.46
N GLU A 9 21.89 -14.02 45.89
CA GLU A 9 22.45 -12.86 45.19
C GLU A 9 22.75 -13.14 43.72
N ASN A 10 23.41 -14.26 43.40
CA ASN A 10 23.70 -14.64 42.01
C ASN A 10 22.42 -14.97 41.22
N ILE A 11 21.44 -15.63 41.85
CA ILE A 11 20.18 -16.00 41.19
C ILE A 11 19.33 -14.75 40.91
N ILE A 12 19.27 -13.83 41.87
CA ILE A 12 18.57 -12.54 41.75
C ILE A 12 19.26 -11.69 40.68
N MET A 13 20.60 -11.62 40.69
CA MET A 13 21.36 -10.88 39.68
C MET A 13 21.14 -11.45 38.27
N ILE A 14 21.16 -12.77 38.10
CA ILE A 14 20.88 -13.42 36.80
C ILE A 14 19.44 -13.14 36.35
N ALA A 15 18.45 -13.24 37.24
CA ALA A 15 17.07 -12.96 36.91
C ALA A 15 16.85 -11.50 36.50
N VAL A 16 17.50 -10.55 37.17
CA VAL A 16 17.48 -9.12 36.81
C VAL A 16 18.13 -8.89 35.44
N LEU A 17 19.28 -9.52 35.17
CA LEU A 17 19.95 -9.39 33.88
C LEU A 17 19.12 -9.97 32.72
N ILE A 18 18.45 -11.11 32.94
CA ILE A 18 17.52 -11.69 31.96
C ILE A 18 16.32 -10.76 31.74
N GLY A 19 15.71 -10.24 32.82
CA GLY A 19 14.61 -9.30 32.72
C GLY A 19 15.00 -8.02 31.95
N LEU A 20 16.19 -7.49 32.22
CA LEU A 20 16.71 -6.31 31.53
C LEU A 20 16.97 -6.60 30.04
N PHE A 21 17.57 -7.76 29.73
CA PHE A 21 17.82 -8.18 28.36
C PHE A 21 16.52 -8.37 27.57
N VAL A 22 15.50 -8.98 28.17
CA VAL A 22 14.17 -9.13 27.57
C VAL A 22 13.50 -7.77 27.36
N ALA A 23 13.59 -6.86 28.34
CA ALA A 23 13.01 -5.53 28.22
C ALA A 23 13.69 -4.69 27.12
N VAL A 24 15.02 -4.75 27.01
CA VAL A 24 15.78 -4.07 25.95
C VAL A 24 15.47 -4.70 24.59
N GLY A 25 15.43 -6.04 24.49
CA GLY A 25 15.05 -6.74 23.26
C GLY A 25 13.63 -6.38 22.81
N ALA A 26 12.67 -6.33 23.75
CA ALA A 26 11.30 -5.90 23.47
C ALA A 26 11.23 -4.44 23.04
N PHE A 27 12.03 -3.54 23.63
CA PHE A 27 12.12 -2.14 23.23
C PHE A 27 12.56 -1.97 21.77
N PHE A 28 13.57 -2.74 21.33
CA PHE A 28 14.02 -2.71 19.93
C PHE A 28 13.03 -3.39 18.97
N LEU A 29 12.37 -4.47 19.38
CA LEU A 29 11.38 -5.16 18.54
C LEU A 29 10.06 -4.38 18.39
N LEU A 30 9.67 -3.62 19.42
CA LEU A 30 8.46 -2.79 19.40
C LEU A 30 8.69 -1.41 18.77
N ARG A 31 9.95 -1.00 18.56
CA ARG A 31 10.27 0.19 17.77
C ARG A 31 10.08 -0.12 16.29
N LYS A 32 8.91 0.22 15.76
CA LYS A 32 8.69 0.29 14.31
C LYS A 32 9.17 1.65 13.83
N ASP A 33 10.48 1.81 13.60
CA ASP A 33 10.98 3.00 12.94
C ASP A 33 10.40 3.04 11.50
N MET A 34 9.85 4.19 11.11
CA MET A 34 9.29 4.38 9.76
C MET A 34 10.38 4.06 8.73
N SER A 35 10.18 3.00 7.93
CA SER A 35 11.12 2.62 6.88
C SER A 35 10.98 3.57 5.70
N MET A 36 11.72 4.68 5.75
CA MET A 36 11.88 5.63 4.65
C MET A 36 12.78 5.10 3.52
N GLY A 37 13.30 3.86 3.65
CA GLY A 37 14.44 3.34 2.90
C GLY A 37 14.26 3.26 1.38
N ASP A 38 13.03 3.17 0.88
CA ASP A 38 12.76 3.08 -0.56
C ASP A 38 12.56 4.46 -1.23
N TRP A 39 12.48 5.54 -0.45
CA TRP A 39 12.21 6.88 -0.96
C TRP A 39 13.49 7.63 -1.28
N LYS A 40 13.61 8.13 -2.52
CA LYS A 40 14.67 9.05 -2.96
C LYS A 40 14.30 10.51 -2.64
N THR A 41 14.03 10.79 -1.37
CA THR A 41 13.59 12.11 -0.89
C THR A 41 14.66 12.77 0.00
N ASP A 42 14.81 14.09 -0.11
CA ASP A 42 15.64 14.89 0.80
C ASP A 42 14.88 15.21 2.10
N PHE A 43 15.03 14.36 3.11
CA PHE A 43 14.39 14.52 4.41
C PHE A 43 14.98 15.65 5.27
N SER A 44 16.04 16.34 4.82
CA SER A 44 16.52 17.55 5.50
C SER A 44 15.59 18.75 5.30
N LYS A 45 14.70 18.68 4.29
CA LYS A 45 13.69 19.69 4.01
C LYS A 45 12.36 19.26 4.59
N SER A 46 12.03 19.76 5.78
CA SER A 46 10.73 19.56 6.41
C SER A 46 10.22 20.85 7.05
N SER A 47 8.89 21.02 7.06
CA SER A 47 8.20 22.07 7.82
C SER A 47 7.76 21.60 9.21
N ILE A 48 7.86 20.29 9.46
CA ILE A 48 7.46 19.61 10.70
C ILE A 48 8.57 18.64 11.12
N ASP A 49 8.52 18.16 12.37
CA ASP A 49 9.37 17.06 12.81
C ASP A 49 8.90 15.75 12.16
N ILE A 50 9.76 15.15 11.33
CA ILE A 50 9.45 13.89 10.62
C ILE A 50 9.30 12.70 11.57
N HIS A 51 9.82 12.80 12.81
CA HIS A 51 9.70 11.76 13.82
C HIS A 51 8.31 11.71 14.47
N GLU A 52 7.47 12.72 14.24
CA GLU A 52 6.05 12.69 14.64
C GLU A 52 5.17 11.93 13.63
N LEU A 53 5.68 11.66 12.42
CA LEU A 53 4.94 10.94 11.39
C LEU A 53 4.88 9.45 11.72
N VAL A 54 3.69 8.87 11.55
CA VAL A 54 3.42 7.45 11.78
C VAL A 54 3.09 6.79 10.45
N ASP A 55 3.72 5.65 10.19
CA ASP A 55 3.45 4.81 9.03
C ASP A 55 2.02 4.24 9.08
N GLY A 56 1.23 4.52 8.03
CA GLY A 56 -0.14 4.03 7.85
C GLY A 56 -0.22 2.51 7.65
N GLY A 57 0.90 1.84 7.39
CA GLY A 57 1.04 0.40 7.42
C GLY A 57 0.87 -0.31 6.07
N MET A 58 0.32 0.36 5.05
CA MET A 58 0.38 -0.12 3.67
C MET A 58 1.46 0.63 2.90
N GLY A 59 2.44 -0.10 2.39
CA GLY A 59 3.45 0.46 1.49
C GLY A 59 2.87 0.72 0.10
N ARG A 60 3.73 1.24 -0.79
CA ARG A 60 3.42 1.34 -2.23
C ARG A 60 2.96 -0.02 -2.76
N ASP A 61 1.85 -0.02 -3.49
CA ASP A 61 1.20 -1.20 -4.05
C ASP A 61 0.75 -2.25 -3.01
N GLY A 62 0.53 -1.83 -1.75
CA GLY A 62 -0.13 -2.67 -0.74
C GLY A 62 -1.50 -3.16 -1.22
N ILE A 63 -2.20 -2.30 -1.97
CA ILE A 63 -3.30 -2.67 -2.85
C ILE A 63 -2.73 -2.84 -4.26
N LYS A 64 -2.88 -4.04 -4.83
CA LYS A 64 -2.24 -4.37 -6.11
C LYS A 64 -3.01 -3.77 -7.28
N PRO A 65 -2.42 -2.89 -8.11
CA PRO A 65 -3.05 -2.45 -9.35
C PRO A 65 -3.12 -3.62 -10.34
N ILE A 66 -3.99 -3.51 -11.34
CA ILE A 66 -4.05 -4.44 -12.47
C ILE A 66 -3.16 -3.90 -13.59
N ASP A 67 -2.08 -4.61 -13.90
CA ASP A 67 -1.09 -4.19 -14.91
C ASP A 67 -1.30 -4.83 -16.29
N SER A 68 -2.19 -5.82 -16.39
CA SER A 68 -2.49 -6.53 -17.64
C SER A 68 -3.95 -6.96 -17.64
N PRO A 69 -4.88 -6.00 -17.78
CA PRO A 69 -6.31 -6.30 -17.75
C PRO A 69 -6.69 -7.27 -18.87
N GLN A 70 -7.68 -8.11 -18.59
CA GLN A 70 -8.27 -9.02 -19.56
C GLN A 70 -9.74 -8.65 -19.71
N PHE A 71 -10.18 -8.55 -20.96
CA PHE A 71 -11.56 -8.17 -21.28
C PHE A 71 -12.30 -9.35 -21.90
N VAL A 72 -13.57 -9.45 -21.57
CA VAL A 72 -14.50 -10.43 -22.13
C VAL A 72 -15.76 -9.72 -22.60
N PRO A 73 -16.49 -10.26 -23.59
CA PRO A 73 -17.80 -9.76 -23.95
C PRO A 73 -18.74 -9.73 -22.73
N ILE A 74 -19.58 -8.70 -22.64
CA ILE A 74 -20.54 -8.57 -21.53
C ILE A 74 -21.50 -9.77 -21.44
N ALA A 75 -21.80 -10.41 -22.56
CA ALA A 75 -22.65 -11.60 -22.64
C ALA A 75 -22.05 -12.83 -21.93
N ASP A 76 -20.73 -12.84 -21.73
CA ASP A 76 -20.01 -13.95 -21.10
C ASP A 76 -19.80 -13.72 -19.58
N ILE A 77 -20.35 -12.63 -19.02
CA ILE A 77 -20.23 -12.27 -17.60
C ILE A 77 -21.48 -12.70 -16.84
N ASP A 78 -21.32 -13.57 -15.85
CA ASP A 78 -22.40 -14.08 -14.97
C ASP A 78 -22.32 -13.59 -13.51
N TRP A 79 -21.17 -13.04 -13.11
CA TRP A 79 -20.92 -12.58 -11.75
C TRP A 79 -21.31 -11.12 -11.48
N LEU A 80 -21.51 -10.33 -12.54
CA LEU A 80 -21.89 -8.92 -12.45
C LEU A 80 -23.41 -8.79 -12.54
N GLY A 81 -24.06 -8.27 -11.50
CA GLY A 81 -25.50 -8.03 -11.53
C GLY A 81 -25.89 -6.95 -12.54
N GLU A 82 -27.11 -7.01 -13.08
CA GLU A 82 -27.61 -6.11 -14.14
C GLU A 82 -27.52 -4.60 -13.83
N ARG A 83 -27.54 -4.23 -12.54
CA ARG A 83 -27.46 -2.84 -12.07
C ARG A 83 -26.13 -2.49 -11.42
N SER A 84 -25.11 -3.31 -11.61
CA SER A 84 -23.79 -3.06 -11.05
C SER A 84 -23.16 -1.85 -11.73
N PRO A 85 -22.58 -0.91 -10.97
CA PRO A 85 -21.96 0.25 -11.56
C PRO A 85 -20.64 -0.14 -12.24
N VAL A 86 -20.38 0.49 -13.38
CA VAL A 86 -19.13 0.36 -14.14
C VAL A 86 -18.65 1.75 -14.56
N ILE A 87 -17.34 1.92 -14.69
CA ILE A 87 -16.78 3.06 -15.42
C ILE A 87 -16.79 2.67 -16.90
N ILE A 88 -17.40 3.49 -17.74
CA ILE A 88 -17.34 3.31 -19.19
C ILE A 88 -16.27 4.26 -19.73
N LEU A 89 -15.35 3.72 -20.51
CA LEU A 89 -14.39 4.49 -21.28
C LEU A 89 -14.63 4.23 -22.76
N GLU A 90 -14.94 5.30 -23.48
CA GLU A 90 -15.12 5.30 -24.93
C GLU A 90 -13.97 6.09 -25.54
N MET A 91 -13.15 5.43 -26.36
CA MET A 91 -12.07 6.03 -27.12
C MET A 91 -12.13 5.54 -28.56
N GLY A 92 -12.66 6.38 -29.44
CA GLY A 92 -12.91 5.99 -30.83
C GLY A 92 -13.99 4.90 -30.91
N GLU A 93 -13.66 3.77 -31.54
CA GLU A 93 -14.55 2.62 -31.65
C GLU A 93 -14.36 1.60 -30.50
N ASP A 94 -13.33 1.76 -29.67
CA ASP A 94 -13.10 0.90 -28.50
C ASP A 94 -13.88 1.44 -27.29
N VAL A 95 -14.84 0.63 -26.83
CA VAL A 95 -15.68 0.91 -25.66
C VAL A 95 -15.47 -0.18 -24.64
N ARG A 96 -14.89 0.18 -23.50
CA ARG A 96 -14.60 -0.76 -22.41
C ARG A 96 -15.37 -0.38 -21.15
N ALA A 97 -15.81 -1.40 -20.41
CA ALA A 97 -16.42 -1.26 -19.10
C ALA A 97 -15.46 -1.80 -18.03
N TYR A 98 -15.21 -0.99 -16.99
CA TYR A 98 -14.40 -1.35 -15.84
C TYR A 98 -15.31 -1.44 -14.61
N PRO A 99 -15.65 -2.66 -14.15
CA PRO A 99 -16.58 -2.81 -13.03
C PRO A 99 -16.03 -2.23 -11.73
N LEU A 100 -16.86 -1.45 -11.02
CA LEU A 100 -16.47 -0.93 -9.70
C LEU A 100 -16.17 -2.07 -8.72
N ALA A 101 -16.82 -3.23 -8.85
CA ALA A 101 -16.53 -4.40 -8.03
C ALA A 101 -15.06 -4.89 -8.14
N VAL A 102 -14.42 -4.68 -9.30
CA VAL A 102 -13.00 -4.97 -9.51
C VAL A 102 -12.15 -3.82 -8.98
N LEU A 103 -12.48 -2.59 -9.38
CA LEU A 103 -11.72 -1.40 -9.01
C LEU A 103 -11.79 -1.05 -7.53
N MET A 104 -12.82 -1.48 -6.80
CA MET A 104 -12.89 -1.32 -5.34
C MET A 104 -11.86 -2.17 -4.60
N ARG A 105 -11.30 -3.20 -5.26
CA ARG A 105 -10.21 -4.03 -4.73
C ARG A 105 -8.83 -3.61 -5.23
N HIS A 106 -8.76 -3.07 -6.45
CA HIS A 106 -7.49 -2.85 -7.15
C HIS A 106 -7.14 -1.37 -7.33
N GLU A 107 -8.14 -0.49 -7.22
CA GLU A 107 -8.10 0.98 -7.32
C GLU A 107 -7.55 1.58 -8.62
N ILE A 108 -6.67 0.86 -9.32
CA ILE A 108 -6.00 1.27 -10.56
C ILE A 108 -5.95 0.08 -11.52
N VAL A 109 -6.28 0.35 -12.79
CA VAL A 109 -6.01 -0.53 -13.93
C VAL A 109 -5.08 0.23 -14.89
N ASN A 110 -3.85 -0.25 -15.06
CA ASN A 110 -2.94 0.21 -16.11
C ASN A 110 -3.29 -0.54 -17.40
N ASP A 111 -3.95 0.15 -18.33
CA ASP A 111 -4.40 -0.40 -19.61
C ASP A 111 -3.69 0.27 -20.79
N GLU A 112 -3.98 -0.23 -21.99
CA GLU A 112 -3.58 0.32 -23.27
C GLU A 112 -4.72 0.13 -24.29
N ILE A 113 -5.08 1.23 -24.96
CA ILE A 113 -6.10 1.25 -26.01
C ILE A 113 -5.45 1.86 -27.24
N ASP A 114 -5.39 1.11 -28.34
CA ASP A 114 -4.75 1.53 -29.60
C ASP A 114 -3.33 2.12 -29.43
N GLY A 115 -2.54 1.56 -28.50
CA GLY A 115 -1.19 2.03 -28.20
C GLY A 115 -1.13 3.30 -27.33
N LEU A 116 -2.26 3.83 -26.88
CA LEU A 116 -2.33 4.89 -25.88
C LEU A 116 -2.31 4.28 -24.47
N PRO A 117 -1.21 4.44 -23.72
CA PRO A 117 -1.14 3.92 -22.37
C PRO A 117 -2.02 4.78 -21.44
N ILE A 118 -2.96 4.14 -20.76
CA ILE A 118 -3.87 4.80 -19.82
C ILE A 118 -3.83 4.17 -18.42
N ALA A 119 -4.29 4.92 -17.43
CA ALA A 119 -4.58 4.41 -16.10
C ALA A 119 -6.01 4.81 -15.70
N VAL A 120 -6.87 3.80 -15.51
CA VAL A 120 -8.22 3.98 -14.98
C VAL A 120 -8.15 3.86 -13.47
N THR A 121 -8.49 4.92 -12.76
CA THR A 121 -8.42 4.97 -11.30
C THR A 121 -9.81 5.13 -10.69
N PHE A 122 -9.99 4.59 -9.49
CA PHE A 122 -11.20 4.73 -8.71
C PHE A 122 -10.86 4.87 -7.23
N CYS A 123 -11.30 5.97 -6.63
CA CYS A 123 -11.18 6.17 -5.19
C CYS A 123 -12.41 5.56 -4.47
N PRO A 124 -12.26 4.49 -3.67
CA PRO A 124 -13.41 3.89 -2.97
C PRO A 124 -13.97 4.80 -1.86
N LEU A 125 -13.18 5.78 -1.38
CA LEU A 125 -13.62 6.72 -0.34
C LEU A 125 -14.39 7.92 -0.92
N CYS A 126 -13.97 8.41 -2.08
CA CYS A 126 -14.60 9.56 -2.74
C CYS A 126 -15.65 9.14 -3.76
N TYR A 127 -15.72 7.85 -4.10
CA TYR A 127 -16.61 7.27 -5.10
C TYR A 127 -16.48 7.95 -6.48
N SER A 128 -15.25 8.31 -6.84
CA SER A 128 -14.95 9.11 -8.03
C SER A 128 -13.91 8.40 -8.91
N PRO A 129 -14.20 8.22 -10.21
CA PRO A 129 -13.23 7.74 -11.17
C PRO A 129 -12.45 8.87 -11.85
N VAL A 130 -11.19 8.61 -12.22
CA VAL A 130 -10.41 9.48 -13.12
C VAL A 130 -9.59 8.60 -14.06
N VAL A 131 -9.41 9.04 -15.31
CA VAL A 131 -8.57 8.34 -16.29
C VAL A 131 -7.45 9.28 -16.71
N TYR A 132 -6.22 8.78 -16.70
CA TYR A 132 -5.03 9.51 -17.08
C TYR A 132 -4.34 8.84 -18.27
N GLU A 133 -3.79 9.64 -19.20
CA GLU A 133 -2.68 9.15 -20.03
C GLU A 133 -1.47 8.98 -19.11
N ARG A 134 -0.81 7.81 -19.17
CA ARG A 134 0.33 7.49 -18.30
C ARG A 134 1.68 7.74 -18.97
N ARG A 135 1.74 8.65 -19.94
CA ARG A 135 2.98 9.10 -20.58
C ARG A 135 3.42 10.43 -19.98
N VAL A 136 4.65 10.46 -19.45
CA VAL A 136 5.27 11.66 -18.89
C VAL A 136 6.67 11.76 -19.49
N ASP A 137 6.99 12.91 -20.09
CA ASP A 137 8.30 13.15 -20.74
C ASP A 137 8.70 12.07 -21.76
N GLY A 138 7.71 11.49 -22.44
CA GLY A 138 7.91 10.42 -23.42
C GLY A 138 8.02 9.02 -22.83
N GLU A 139 8.12 8.88 -21.52
CA GLU A 139 8.17 7.59 -20.82
C GLU A 139 6.77 7.14 -20.42
N THR A 140 6.52 5.84 -20.61
CA THR A 140 5.27 5.21 -20.17
C THR A 140 5.44 4.73 -18.75
N LEU A 141 4.70 5.33 -17.82
CA LEU A 141 4.76 5.02 -16.41
C LEU A 141 3.80 3.87 -16.03
N ARG A 142 4.18 3.10 -15.01
CA ARG A 142 3.28 2.21 -14.28
C ARG A 142 2.77 2.95 -13.06
N LEU A 143 1.46 3.16 -12.98
CA LEU A 143 0.84 3.77 -11.81
C LEU A 143 0.59 2.70 -10.75
N GLY A 144 0.84 3.08 -9.50
CA GLY A 144 0.71 2.20 -8.35
C GLY A 144 -0.18 2.85 -7.29
N VAL A 145 -0.77 2.04 -6.42
CA VAL A 145 -1.60 2.54 -5.34
C VAL A 145 -0.70 2.99 -4.19
N THR A 146 -0.88 4.23 -3.74
CA THR A 146 -0.24 4.70 -2.50
C THR A 146 -1.07 4.17 -1.34
N GLY A 147 -0.51 3.21 -0.60
CA GLY A 147 -1.11 2.68 0.62
C GLY A 147 -1.21 3.69 1.75
#